data_AF-A0A9P8E2L9-F1
#
_entry.id   AF-A0A9P8E2L9-F1
#
_cell.length_a   1.000
_cell.length_b   1.000
_cell.length_c   1.000
_cell.angle_alpha   90.00
_cell.angle_beta   90.00
_cell.angle_gamma   90.00
#
_symmetry.space_group_name_H-M   'P 1'
#
loop_
_entity.id
_entity.type
_entity.pdbx_description
1 polymer ?
#
loop_
_entity_poly.entity_id
_entity_poly.type
_entity_poly.pdbx_seq_one_letter_code
_entity_poly.pdbx_strand_id
1 'polypeptide(L)'
;NTTPGDKSALTPCGIRIGAPAMTSRGMGEDDFKRIAGYIDQAVKLCKSVQADLPKDNNKLKDFKAKVASGEVEEINKLKSEIAQWASTFPLPI
;
A
#
# COMPACT_ATOMS: atom_id res chain seq x y z
N ASN A 1 4.45 3.58 -11.18
CA ASN A 1 4.18 3.36 -12.62
C ASN A 1 3.92 4.70 -13.23
N THR A 2 4.72 5.14 -14.19
CA THR A 2 4.54 6.45 -14.85
C THR A 2 3.16 6.50 -15.52
N THR A 3 2.48 7.62 -15.39
CA THR A 3 1.19 7.89 -16.01
C THR A 3 1.27 9.05 -17.00
N PRO A 4 0.40 9.12 -18.03
CA PRO A 4 0.31 10.30 -18.88
C PRO A 4 0.18 11.57 -18.04
N GLY A 5 1.02 12.57 -18.29
CA GLY A 5 1.07 13.82 -17.53
C GLY A 5 2.18 13.89 -16.48
N ASP A 6 2.87 12.79 -16.17
CA ASP A 6 4.04 12.83 -15.28
C ASP A 6 5.18 13.63 -15.91
N LYS A 7 5.69 14.63 -15.17
CA LYS A 7 6.83 15.45 -15.59
C LYS A 7 8.18 14.72 -15.50
N SER A 8 8.24 13.63 -14.72
CA SER A 8 9.45 12.86 -14.48
C SER A 8 9.11 11.40 -14.27
N ALA A 9 9.85 10.51 -14.93
CA ALA A 9 9.74 9.07 -14.76
C ALA A 9 10.22 8.59 -13.37
N LEU A 10 11.05 9.40 -12.68
CA LEU A 10 11.58 9.08 -11.35
C LEU A 10 10.57 9.39 -10.22
N THR A 11 9.53 10.16 -10.51
CA THR A 11 8.47 10.53 -9.55
C THR A 11 7.10 10.22 -10.16
N PRO A 12 6.74 8.93 -10.30
CA PRO A 12 5.51 8.54 -10.96
C PRO A 12 4.27 8.85 -10.11
N CYS A 13 3.15 9.19 -10.75
CA CYS A 13 1.88 9.42 -10.05
C CYS A 13 0.98 8.16 -9.97
N GLY A 14 1.33 7.05 -10.64
CA GLY A 14 0.50 5.85 -10.71
C GLY A 14 1.02 4.62 -9.98
N ILE A 15 0.10 3.71 -9.62
CA ILE A 15 0.39 2.35 -9.12
C ILE A 15 -0.22 1.35 -10.11
N ARG A 16 0.53 0.29 -10.46
CA ARG A 16 0.04 -0.82 -11.31
C ARG A 16 -0.25 -2.03 -10.43
N ILE A 17 -1.49 -2.51 -10.49
CA ILE A 17 -1.97 -3.66 -9.71
C ILE A 17 -2.37 -4.77 -10.68
N GLY A 18 -2.06 -6.02 -10.35
CA GLY A 18 -2.40 -7.19 -11.15
C GLY A 18 -2.96 -8.31 -10.30
N ALA A 19 -3.93 -9.04 -10.86
CA ALA A 19 -4.58 -10.18 -10.23
C ALA A 19 -3.82 -11.53 -10.28
N PRO A 20 -2.94 -11.85 -11.27
CA PRO A 20 -2.48 -13.23 -11.52
C PRO A 20 -1.94 -13.99 -10.31
N ALA A 21 -1.07 -13.39 -9.51
CA ALA A 21 -0.47 -14.07 -8.36
C ALA A 21 -1.49 -14.40 -7.26
N MET A 22 -2.49 -13.54 -7.06
CA MET A 22 -3.55 -13.73 -6.06
C MET A 22 -4.58 -14.75 -6.55
N THR A 23 -4.95 -14.70 -7.84
CA THR A 23 -5.85 -15.70 -8.44
C THR A 23 -5.23 -17.10 -8.48
N SER A 24 -3.92 -17.22 -8.73
CA SER A 24 -3.22 -18.52 -8.63
C SER A 24 -3.23 -19.12 -7.22
N ARG A 25 -3.50 -18.30 -6.19
CA ARG A 25 -3.69 -18.73 -4.80
C ARG A 25 -5.15 -19.00 -4.43
N GLY A 26 -6.08 -18.85 -5.37
CA GLY A 26 -7.51 -19.11 -5.17
C GLY A 26 -8.34 -17.90 -4.72
N MET A 27 -7.81 -16.69 -4.78
CA MET A 27 -8.58 -15.47 -4.46
C MET A 27 -9.61 -15.16 -5.57
N GLY A 28 -10.87 -14.98 -5.19
CA GLY A 28 -12.00 -14.66 -6.07
C GLY A 28 -12.43 -13.19 -6.00
N GLU A 29 -13.56 -12.86 -6.63
CA GLU A 29 -14.02 -11.46 -6.77
C GLU A 29 -14.24 -10.74 -5.44
N ASP A 30 -14.82 -11.42 -4.44
CA ASP A 30 -15.06 -10.83 -3.12
C ASP A 30 -13.74 -10.56 -2.36
N ASP A 31 -12.73 -11.41 -2.54
CA ASP A 31 -11.39 -11.19 -2.01
C ASP A 31 -10.76 -9.94 -2.65
N PHE A 32 -10.98 -9.74 -3.96
CA PHE A 32 -10.52 -8.54 -4.66
C PHE A 32 -11.24 -7.25 -4.22
N LYS A 33 -12.52 -7.32 -3.85
CA LYS A 33 -13.21 -6.19 -3.20
C LYS A 33 -12.53 -5.83 -1.88
N ARG A 34 -12.16 -6.84 -1.08
CA ARG A 34 -11.41 -6.63 0.17
C ARG A 34 -10.02 -6.04 -0.08
N ILE A 35 -9.28 -6.57 -1.07
CA ILE A 35 -7.97 -6.03 -1.49
C ILE A 35 -8.07 -4.57 -1.92
N ALA A 36 -9.09 -4.21 -2.71
CA ALA A 36 -9.34 -2.82 -3.10
C ALA A 36 -9.59 -1.93 -1.88
N GLY A 37 -10.35 -2.42 -0.90
CA GLY A 37 -10.56 -1.76 0.39
C GLY A 37 -9.25 -1.50 1.15
N TYR A 38 -8.36 -2.48 1.23
CA TYR A 38 -7.04 -2.29 1.85
C TYR A 38 -6.18 -1.27 1.12
N ILE A 39 -6.19 -1.28 -0.22
CA ILE A 39 -5.43 -0.32 -1.02
C ILE A 39 -5.94 1.10 -0.76
N ASP A 40 -7.25 1.31 -0.73
CA ASP A 40 -7.86 2.60 -0.42
C ASP A 40 -7.49 3.08 1.00
N GLN A 41 -7.59 2.21 2.00
CA GLN A 41 -7.21 2.51 3.38
C GLN A 41 -5.71 2.88 3.49
N ALA A 42 -4.83 2.12 2.83
CA ALA A 42 -3.40 2.38 2.82
C ALA A 42 -3.07 3.73 2.14
N VAL A 43 -3.73 4.06 1.02
CA VAL A 43 -3.55 5.35 0.33
C VAL A 43 -4.00 6.51 1.23
N LYS A 44 -5.17 6.41 1.86
CA LYS A 44 -5.67 7.43 2.80
C LYS A 44 -4.72 7.62 3.98
N LEU A 45 -4.23 6.54 4.56
CA LEU A 45 -3.26 6.56 5.66
C LEU A 45 -1.95 7.23 5.25
N CYS A 46 -1.38 6.84 4.11
CA CYS A 46 -0.16 7.47 3.57
C CYS A 46 -0.34 8.97 3.32
N LYS A 47 -1.51 9.40 2.84
CA LYS A 47 -1.83 10.82 2.68
C LYS A 47 -1.87 11.57 4.02
N SER A 48 -2.46 10.98 5.06
CA SER A 48 -2.47 11.56 6.40
C SER A 48 -1.04 11.69 6.94
N VAL A 49 -0.26 10.60 6.90
CA VAL A 49 1.13 10.60 7.39
C VAL A 49 1.97 11.66 6.69
N GLN A 50 1.86 11.81 5.37
CA GLN A 50 2.58 12.86 4.63
C GLN A 50 2.14 14.27 5.05
N ALA A 51 0.84 14.49 5.26
CA ALA A 51 0.30 15.79 5.66
C ALA A 51 0.73 16.20 7.08
N ASP A 52 0.91 15.23 7.97
CA ASP A 52 1.30 15.44 9.37
C ASP A 52 2.82 15.66 9.54
N LEU A 53 3.63 15.43 8.50
CA LEU A 53 5.07 15.68 8.56
C LEU A 53 5.38 17.18 8.65
N PRO A 54 6.35 17.60 9.50
CA PRO A 54 6.82 18.97 9.55
C PRO A 54 7.26 19.47 8.17
N LYS A 55 6.95 20.71 7.81
CA LYS A 55 7.24 21.28 6.48
C LYS A 55 8.72 21.15 6.09
N ASP A 56 9.62 21.35 7.05
CA ASP A 56 11.07 21.27 6.82
C ASP A 56 11.57 19.83 6.59
N ASN A 57 10.77 18.83 7.00
CA ASN A 57 11.03 17.39 6.92
C ASN A 57 9.89 16.65 6.20
N ASN A 58 9.44 17.20 5.06
CA ASN A 58 8.31 16.67 4.28
C ASN A 58 8.76 16.08 2.92
N LYS A 59 10.01 15.65 2.78
CA LYS A 59 10.50 15.02 1.54
C LYS A 59 10.24 13.52 1.57
N LEU A 60 10.36 12.87 0.40
CA LEU A 60 10.16 11.43 0.27
C LEU A 60 11.01 10.60 1.24
N LYS A 61 12.24 11.02 1.55
CA LYS A 61 13.11 10.35 2.53
C LYS A 61 12.51 10.37 3.94
N ASP A 62 11.86 11.47 4.32
CA ASP A 62 11.31 11.69 5.66
C ASP A 62 10.02 10.90 5.82
N PHE A 63 9.18 10.90 4.76
CA PHE A 63 8.02 10.02 4.67
C PHE A 63 8.40 8.55 4.81
N LYS A 64 9.39 8.08 4.05
CA LYS A 64 9.89 6.70 4.15
C LYS A 64 10.37 6.36 5.55
N ALA A 65 11.08 7.28 6.22
CA ALA A 65 11.53 7.07 7.59
C ALA A 65 10.34 6.95 8.56
N LYS A 66 9.32 7.81 8.42
CA LYS A 66 8.14 7.80 9.30
C LYS A 66 7.28 6.54 9.13
N VAL A 67 7.02 6.10 7.90
CA VAL A 67 6.22 4.87 7.69
C VAL A 67 6.98 3.60 8.11
N ALA A 68 8.31 3.65 8.13
CA ALA A 68 9.16 2.53 8.55
C ALA A 68 9.53 2.55 10.04
N SER A 69 9.22 3.63 10.78
CA SER A 69 9.63 3.77 12.19
C SER A 69 8.89 2.83 13.14
N GLY A 70 7.78 2.25 12.70
CA GLY A 70 6.89 1.44 13.56
C GLY A 70 5.98 2.27 14.47
N GLU A 71 6.07 3.60 14.42
CA GLU A 71 5.27 4.50 15.26
C GLU A 71 3.85 4.75 14.71
N VAL A 72 3.59 4.40 13.45
CA VAL A 72 2.26 4.54 12.85
C VAL A 72 1.45 3.28 13.12
N GLU A 73 0.70 3.27 14.22
CA GLU A 73 -0.04 2.10 14.70
C GLU A 73 -0.98 1.51 13.66
N GLU A 74 -1.70 2.34 12.90
CA GLU A 74 -2.64 1.91 11.87
C GLU A 74 -1.95 1.10 10.77
N ILE A 75 -0.71 1.46 10.40
CA ILE A 75 0.08 0.67 9.43
C ILE A 75 0.37 -0.72 10.01
N ASN A 76 0.73 -0.80 11.29
CA ASN A 76 1.03 -2.06 11.95
C ASN A 76 -0.21 -2.97 12.05
N LYS A 77 -1.37 -2.38 12.39
CA LYS A 77 -2.65 -3.08 12.46
C LYS A 77 -3.04 -3.64 11.08
N LEU A 78 -3.01 -2.80 10.04
CA LEU A 78 -3.30 -3.22 8.66
C LEU A 78 -2.35 -4.32 8.18
N LYS A 79 -1.04 -4.18 8.45
CA LYS A 79 -0.04 -5.19 8.09
C LYS A 79 -0.35 -6.54 8.75
N SER A 80 -0.68 -6.54 10.04
CA SER A 80 -0.99 -7.77 10.79
C SER A 80 -2.26 -8.43 10.25
N GLU A 81 -3.33 -7.66 10.07
CA GLU A 81 -4.60 -8.15 9.55
C GLU A 81 -4.48 -8.72 8.13
N ILE A 82 -3.85 -7.98 7.21
CA ILE A 82 -3.62 -8.42 5.83
C ILE A 82 -2.78 -9.70 5.81
N ALA A 83 -1.73 -9.79 6.63
CA ALA A 83 -0.89 -10.98 6.69
C ALA A 83 -1.66 -12.20 7.21
N GLN A 84 -2.45 -12.02 8.28
CA GLN A 84 -3.29 -13.08 8.83
C GLN A 84 -4.30 -13.57 7.80
N TRP A 85 -5.03 -12.67 7.15
CA TRP A 85 -6.00 -13.06 6.12
C TRP A 85 -5.33 -13.67 4.89
N ALA A 86 -4.25 -13.08 4.37
CA ALA A 86 -3.56 -13.62 3.21
C ALA A 86 -2.93 -14.99 3.47
N SER A 87 -2.63 -15.34 4.73
CA SER A 87 -2.11 -16.65 5.12
C SER A 87 -3.14 -17.78 5.04
N THR A 88 -4.43 -17.48 4.96
CA THR A 88 -5.49 -18.50 4.82
C THR A 88 -5.56 -19.09 3.42
N PHE A 89 -4.93 -18.46 2.43
CA PHE A 89 -4.85 -18.95 1.06
C PHE A 89 -3.60 -19.82 0.88
N PRO A 90 -3.69 -20.94 0.14
CA PRO A 90 -2.55 -21.82 -0.10
C PRO A 90 -1.39 -21.07 -0.77
N LEU A 91 -0.17 -21.55 -0.52
CA LEU A 91 1.00 -21.16 -1.31
C LEU A 91 1.12 -22.14 -2.49
N PRO A 92 1.30 -21.65 -3.73
CA PRO A 92 1.55 -22.52 -4.87
C PRO A 92 2.83 -23.31 -4.63
N ILE A 93 2.81 -24.59 -4.97
CA ILE A 93 3.97 -25.49 -4.93
C ILE A 93 4.77 -25.31 -6.22
#